data_AF-A0A2M8N4Q9-F1
#
_entry.id   AF-A0A2M8N4Q9-F1
#
_cell.length_a   1.000
_cell.length_b   1.000
_cell.length_c   1.000
_cell.angle_alpha   90.00
_cell.angle_beta   90.00
_cell.angle_gamma   90.00
#
_symmetry.space_group_name_H-M   'P 1'
#
loop_
_entity.id
_entity.type
_entity.pdbx_description
1 polymer ?
#
loop_
_entity_poly.entity_id
_entity_poly.type
_entity_poly.pdbx_seq_one_letter_code
_entity_poly.pdbx_strand_id
1 'polypeptide(L)'
;IYIRGEFYREAELLQQAVDEAYEAGYLGDDACGIGRRFDVVIHRGAGAYICGEETALLNSLEGKKGMPRLKPPFPAGVGLYGCPSTVNNVESIAVVPTILRRGGEWFGSLGKPNNT
;
A
#
# COMPACT_ATOMS: atom_id res chain seq x y z
N ILE A 1 2.90 -3.28 -2.78
CA ILE A 1 1.88 -2.57 -3.59
C ILE A 1 1.18 -3.58 -4.47
N TYR A 2 -0.12 -3.81 -4.25
CA TYR A 2 -0.94 -4.67 -5.10
C TYR A 2 -1.50 -3.84 -6.25
N ILE A 3 -1.08 -4.14 -7.47
CA ILE A 3 -1.44 -3.40 -8.69
C ILE A 3 -2.47 -4.22 -9.46
N ARG A 4 -3.48 -3.53 -9.99
CA ARG A 4 -4.46 -4.14 -10.90
C ARG A 4 -3.76 -4.78 -12.11
N GLY A 5 -4.17 -5.98 -12.49
CA GLY A 5 -3.45 -6.79 -13.49
C GLY A 5 -3.31 -6.14 -14.87
N GLU A 6 -4.31 -5.35 -15.26
CA GLU A 6 -4.40 -4.62 -16.52
C GLU A 6 -3.42 -3.43 -16.61
N PHE A 7 -2.89 -2.95 -15.49
CA PHE A 7 -1.95 -1.83 -15.43
C PHE A 7 -0.51 -2.30 -15.66
N TYR A 8 -0.24 -2.77 -16.87
CA TYR A 8 1.07 -3.32 -17.25
C TYR A 8 2.16 -2.25 -17.20
N ARG A 9 1.96 -1.13 -17.91
CA ARG A 9 2.96 -0.06 -18.02
C ARG A 9 3.18 0.65 -16.69
N GLU A 10 2.11 0.88 -15.94
CA GLU A 10 2.19 1.52 -14.63
C GLU A 10 2.93 0.64 -13.62
N ALA A 11 2.77 -0.70 -13.72
CA ALA A 11 3.55 -1.62 -12.89
C ALA A 11 5.03 -1.64 -13.26
N GLU A 12 5.39 -1.57 -14.56
CA GLU A 12 6.79 -1.47 -14.99
C GLU A 12 7.43 -0.17 -14.50
N LEU A 13 6.75 0.97 -14.67
CA LEU A 13 7.24 2.27 -14.20
C LEU A 13 7.38 2.31 -12.68
N LEU A 14 6.41 1.74 -11.96
CA LEU A 14 6.47 1.69 -10.50
C LEU A 14 7.57 0.75 -10.00
N GLN A 15 7.82 -0.37 -10.69
CA GLN A 15 8.95 -1.23 -10.37
C GLN A 15 10.28 -0.49 -10.58
N GLN A 16 10.43 0.19 -11.72
CA GLN A 16 11.62 1.00 -11.98
C GLN A 16 11.84 2.05 -10.87
N ALA A 17 10.79 2.77 -10.47
CA ALA A 17 10.90 3.77 -9.39
C ALA A 17 11.25 3.14 -8.02
N VAL A 18 10.79 1.92 -7.75
CA VAL A 18 11.19 1.16 -6.56
C VAL A 18 12.67 0.79 -6.64
N ASP A 19 13.14 0.30 -7.78
CA ASP A 19 14.55 -0.06 -7.99
C ASP A 19 15.46 1.17 -7.82
N GLU A 20 15.10 2.31 -8.42
CA GLU A 20 15.77 3.61 -8.24
C GLU A 20 15.81 4.03 -6.76
N ALA A 21 14.73 3.80 -6.00
CA ALA A 21 14.68 4.10 -4.57
C ALA A 21 15.57 3.17 -3.73
N TYR A 22 15.77 1.91 -4.14
CA TYR A 22 16.76 1.01 -3.54
C TYR A 22 18.19 1.49 -3.84
N GLU A 23 18.49 1.85 -5.10
CA GLU A 23 19.81 2.36 -5.50
C GLU A 23 20.17 3.66 -4.76
N ALA A 24 19.19 4.52 -4.52
CA ALA A 24 19.36 5.78 -3.78
C ALA A 24 19.41 5.60 -2.26
N GLY A 25 19.22 4.38 -1.72
CA GLY A 25 19.21 4.11 -0.28
C GLY A 25 17.96 4.61 0.45
N TYR A 26 16.86 4.88 -0.27
CA TYR A 26 15.56 5.22 0.35
C TYR A 26 14.81 3.98 0.86
N LEU A 27 15.13 2.80 0.32
CA LEU A 27 14.59 1.50 0.72
C LEU A 27 15.74 0.51 1.02
N GLY A 28 15.42 -0.61 1.65
CA GLY A 28 16.38 -1.67 1.99
C GLY A 28 16.69 -1.74 3.48
N ASP A 29 17.87 -2.25 3.85
CA ASP A 29 18.23 -2.59 5.23
C ASP A 29 18.35 -1.36 6.16
N ASP A 30 18.75 -0.21 5.60
CA ASP A 30 18.80 1.09 6.31
C ASP A 30 18.08 2.18 5.51
N ALA A 31 16.75 2.06 5.44
CA ALA A 31 15.92 2.92 4.62
C ALA A 31 16.02 4.39 5.06
N CYS A 32 16.43 5.28 4.16
CA CYS A 32 16.67 6.70 4.44
C CYS A 32 17.72 6.96 5.55
N GLY A 33 18.56 5.98 5.92
CA GLY A 33 19.62 6.14 6.92
C GLY A 33 19.14 6.25 8.38
N ILE A 34 17.93 5.74 8.71
CA ILE A 34 17.34 5.84 10.06
C ILE A 34 17.58 4.60 10.95
N GLY A 35 18.43 3.66 10.51
CA GLY A 35 18.75 2.41 11.19
C GLY A 35 17.62 1.38 11.17
N ARG A 36 16.72 1.43 10.17
CA ARG A 36 15.58 0.51 10.06
C ARG A 36 15.39 0.01 8.65
N ARG A 37 15.15 -1.29 8.54
CA ARG A 37 14.81 -1.95 7.28
C ARG A 37 13.40 -1.61 6.85
N PHE A 38 13.23 -1.24 5.58
CA PHE A 38 11.92 -1.06 4.96
C PHE A 38 11.98 -1.43 3.48
N ASP A 39 11.16 -2.41 3.09
CA ASP A 39 11.10 -2.95 1.74
C ASP A 39 9.75 -2.67 1.07
N VAL A 40 9.77 -2.47 -0.25
CA VAL A 40 8.56 -2.32 -1.07
C VAL A 40 8.56 -3.40 -2.14
N VAL A 41 7.53 -4.25 -2.10
CA VAL A 41 7.33 -5.31 -3.10
C VAL A 41 6.14 -4.97 -3.99
N ILE A 42 6.31 -5.07 -5.30
CA ILE A 42 5.22 -4.94 -6.27
C ILE A 42 4.60 -6.31 -6.55
N HIS A 43 3.26 -6.39 -6.51
CA HIS A 43 2.52 -7.59 -6.87
C HIS A 43 1.39 -7.23 -7.83
N ARG A 44 1.35 -7.87 -9.00
CA ARG A 44 0.32 -7.63 -10.01
C ARG A 44 -0.79 -8.67 -9.88
N GLY A 45 -2.04 -8.21 -9.77
CA GLY A 45 -3.22 -9.06 -9.82
C GLY A 45 -3.53 -9.57 -11.23
N ALA A 46 -4.69 -10.18 -11.42
CA ALA A 46 -5.11 -10.82 -12.67
C ALA A 46 -6.50 -10.39 -13.16
N GLY A 47 -6.89 -9.13 -12.93
CA GLY A 47 -8.11 -8.55 -13.50
C GLY A 47 -9.43 -8.95 -12.82
N ALA A 48 -9.47 -8.93 -11.49
CA ALA A 48 -10.68 -9.21 -10.72
C ALA A 48 -11.02 -8.02 -9.80
N TYR A 49 -12.16 -7.38 -10.04
CA TYR A 49 -12.64 -6.23 -9.24
C TYR A 49 -12.76 -6.57 -7.75
N ILE A 50 -13.23 -7.78 -7.43
CA ILE A 50 -13.38 -8.24 -6.03
C ILE A 50 -12.04 -8.25 -5.27
N CYS A 51 -10.91 -8.43 -5.95
CA CYS A 51 -9.59 -8.37 -5.33
C CYS A 51 -9.18 -6.96 -4.88
N GLY A 52 -9.97 -5.93 -5.20
CA GLY A 52 -9.80 -4.58 -4.66
C GLY A 52 -10.41 -4.39 -3.26
N GLU A 53 -11.25 -5.32 -2.80
CA GLU A 53 -11.74 -5.31 -1.41
C GLU A 53 -10.60 -5.70 -0.46
N GLU A 54 -10.49 -5.01 0.67
CA GLU A 54 -9.40 -5.13 1.65
C GLU A 54 -9.02 -6.59 1.96
N THR A 55 -9.99 -7.41 2.37
CA THR A 55 -9.71 -8.78 2.82
C THR A 55 -9.56 -9.76 1.67
N ALA A 56 -10.24 -9.52 0.55
CA ALA A 56 -10.08 -10.28 -0.68
C ALA A 56 -8.69 -10.05 -1.31
N LEU A 57 -8.16 -8.83 -1.22
CA LEU A 57 -6.80 -8.49 -1.64
C LEU A 57 -5.76 -9.34 -0.91
N LEU A 58 -5.91 -9.48 0.42
CA LEU A 58 -5.01 -10.31 1.22
C LEU A 58 -5.04 -11.78 0.76
N ASN A 59 -6.23 -12.33 0.51
CA ASN A 59 -6.35 -13.70 -0.03
C ASN A 59 -5.72 -13.83 -1.41
N SER A 60 -5.96 -12.87 -2.30
CA SER A 60 -5.35 -12.86 -3.63
C SER A 60 -3.82 -12.81 -3.56
N LEU A 61 -3.27 -12.00 -2.66
CA LEU A 61 -1.82 -11.86 -2.45
C LEU A 61 -1.20 -13.12 -1.85
N GLU A 62 -1.94 -13.85 -1.04
CA GLU A 62 -1.56 -15.17 -0.51
C GLU A 62 -1.64 -16.30 -1.55
N GLY A 63 -2.03 -16.01 -2.80
CA GLY A 63 -2.22 -17.02 -3.84
C GLY A 63 -3.52 -17.83 -3.70
N LYS A 64 -4.41 -17.43 -2.79
CA LYS A 64 -5.75 -18.00 -2.67
C LYS A 64 -6.70 -17.32 -3.66
N LYS A 65 -7.89 -17.88 -3.82
CA LYS A 65 -8.97 -17.20 -4.54
C LYS A 65 -9.27 -15.87 -3.85
N GLY A 66 -9.39 -14.78 -4.63
CA GLY A 66 -9.68 -13.42 -4.15
C GLY A 66 -11.11 -13.24 -3.63
N MET A 67 -11.54 -14.10 -2.70
CA MET A 67 -12.79 -13.97 -1.98
C MET A 67 -12.53 -13.21 -0.67
N PRO A 68 -13.45 -12.34 -0.22
CA PRO A 68 -13.33 -11.68 1.07
C PRO A 68 -13.20 -12.68 2.23
N ARG A 69 -12.50 -12.28 3.29
CA ARG A 69 -12.45 -13.05 4.55
C ARG A 69 -13.65 -12.70 5.41
N LEU A 70 -14.07 -13.66 6.23
CA LEU A 70 -15.07 -13.39 7.26
C LEU A 70 -14.44 -12.50 8.35
N LYS A 71 -15.12 -11.42 8.71
CA LYS A 71 -14.80 -10.60 9.88
C LYS A 71 -15.71 -11.09 11.02
N PRO A 72 -15.21 -11.46 12.23
CA PRO A 72 -13.80 -11.52 12.69
C PRO A 72 -13.03 -12.77 12.21
N PRO A 73 -11.67 -12.75 12.21
CA PRO A 73 -10.77 -11.71 12.73
C PRO A 73 -10.55 -10.52 11.78
N PHE A 74 -10.25 -9.34 12.33
CA PHE A 74 -9.94 -8.14 11.56
C PHE A 74 -8.48 -8.14 11.06
N PRO A 75 -8.19 -7.59 9.86
CA PRO A 75 -6.82 -7.55 9.30
C PRO A 75 -5.78 -6.89 10.20
N ALA A 76 -6.19 -5.86 10.96
CA ALA A 76 -5.32 -5.15 11.89
C ALA A 76 -4.72 -6.07 12.99
N GLY A 77 -5.39 -7.18 13.32
CA GLY A 77 -4.84 -8.21 14.19
C GLY A 77 -4.27 -9.40 13.43
N VAL A 78 -5.01 -9.92 12.44
CA VAL A 78 -4.64 -11.10 11.65
C VAL A 78 -4.93 -10.84 10.17
N GLY A 79 -3.92 -10.35 9.47
CA GLY A 79 -3.97 -9.93 8.07
C GLY A 79 -3.14 -10.84 7.15
N LEU A 80 -2.22 -10.25 6.39
CA LEU A 80 -1.41 -10.94 5.40
C LEU A 80 -0.49 -11.97 6.06
N TYR A 81 -0.54 -13.23 5.60
CA TYR A 81 0.22 -14.35 6.16
C TYR A 81 0.05 -14.54 7.68
N GLY A 82 -1.10 -14.11 8.22
CA GLY A 82 -1.39 -14.13 9.66
C GLY A 82 -0.75 -12.99 10.45
N CYS A 83 0.01 -12.10 9.82
CA CYS A 83 0.60 -10.92 10.45
C CYS A 83 -0.40 -9.75 10.50
N PRO A 84 -0.31 -8.86 11.51
CA PRO A 84 -1.05 -7.60 11.52
C PRO A 84 -0.85 -6.82 10.23
N SER A 85 -1.94 -6.40 9.57
CA SER A 85 -1.86 -5.67 8.30
C SER A 85 -2.95 -4.62 8.18
N THR A 86 -2.63 -3.51 7.53
CA THR A 86 -3.60 -2.49 7.12
C THR A 86 -3.54 -2.33 5.62
N VAL A 87 -4.70 -2.19 4.98
CA VAL A 87 -4.80 -1.94 3.54
C VAL A 87 -5.30 -0.52 3.35
N ASN A 88 -4.55 0.28 2.59
CA ASN A 88 -4.89 1.66 2.29
C ASN A 88 -4.91 1.88 0.78
N ASN A 89 -5.75 2.79 0.32
CA ASN A 89 -5.74 3.23 -1.07
C ASN A 89 -4.41 3.95 -1.38
N VAL A 90 -3.97 3.84 -2.63
CA VAL A 90 -2.73 4.47 -3.12
C VAL A 90 -2.75 5.99 -2.91
N GLU A 91 -3.88 6.66 -3.20
CA GLU A 91 -4.00 8.11 -3.03
C GLU A 91 -3.81 8.51 -1.56
N SER A 92 -4.48 7.80 -0.65
CA SER A 92 -4.35 8.05 0.80
C SER A 92 -2.91 7.95 1.28
N ILE A 93 -2.13 6.97 0.80
CA ILE A 93 -0.71 6.83 1.17
C ILE A 93 0.16 7.88 0.45
N ALA A 94 -0.10 8.17 -0.82
CA ALA A 94 0.70 9.09 -1.62
C ALA A 94 0.64 10.54 -1.11
N VAL A 95 -0.47 10.95 -0.47
CA VAL A 95 -0.60 12.29 0.10
C VAL A 95 0.10 12.45 1.45
N VAL A 96 0.27 11.36 2.23
CA VAL A 96 0.83 11.40 3.59
C VAL A 96 2.18 12.11 3.66
N PRO A 97 3.19 11.84 2.81
CA PRO A 97 4.47 12.55 2.87
C PRO A 97 4.32 14.08 2.72
N THR A 98 3.37 14.54 1.91
CA THR A 98 3.12 15.97 1.71
C THR A 98 2.42 16.58 2.90
N ILE A 99 1.45 15.88 3.49
CA ILE A 99 0.79 16.30 4.74
C ILE A 99 1.82 16.42 5.86
N LEU A 100 2.70 15.43 6.03
CA LEU A 100 3.75 15.46 7.07
C LEU A 100 4.74 16.62 6.86
N ARG A 101 5.08 16.95 5.61
CA ARG A 101 5.98 18.08 5.30
C ARG A 101 5.34 19.46 5.48
N ARG A 102 4.04 19.59 5.23
CA ARG A 102 3.32 20.88 5.25
C ARG A 102 2.52 21.11 6.54
N GLY A 103 2.31 20.06 7.34
CA GLY A 103 1.51 20.08 8.55
C GLY A 103 0.06 19.63 8.32
N GLY A 104 -0.53 19.01 9.35
CA GLY A 104 -1.92 18.54 9.33
C GLY A 104 -2.94 19.69 9.26
N GLU A 105 -2.64 20.84 9.85
CA GLU A 105 -3.49 22.04 9.79
C GLU A 105 -3.63 22.54 8.34
N TRP A 106 -2.54 22.53 7.57
CA TRP A 106 -2.58 22.90 6.15
C TRP A 106 -3.54 22.00 5.37
N PHE A 107 -3.43 20.67 5.54
CA PHE A 107 -4.31 19.75 4.84
C PHE A 107 -5.76 19.89 5.33
N GLY A 108 -5.97 19.99 6.64
CA GLY A 108 -7.30 20.19 7.24
C GLY A 108 -7.92 21.56 7.02
N SER A 109 -7.18 22.52 6.44
CA SER A 109 -7.75 23.78 5.96
C SER A 109 -8.49 23.62 4.62
N LEU A 110 -8.28 22.51 3.92
CA LEU A 110 -8.95 22.17 2.66
C LEU A 110 -10.26 21.46 2.95
N GLY A 111 -11.30 21.72 2.14
CA GLY A 111 -12.57 21.00 2.25
C GLY A 111 -13.52 21.57 3.31
N LYS A 112 -14.37 20.70 3.87
CA LYS A 112 -15.40 21.07 4.86
C LYS A 112 -15.11 20.36 6.19
N PRO A 113 -15.54 20.92 7.34
CA PRO A 113 -15.42 20.24 8.62
C PRO A 113 -15.93 18.79 8.56
N ASN A 114 -15.15 17.86 9.12
CA ASN A 114 -15.38 16.40 9.08
C ASN A 114 -15.28 15.73 7.68
N ASN A 115 -14.75 16.45 6.69
CA ASN A 115 -14.36 15.95 5.37
C ASN A 115 -13.05 16.65 4.95
N THR A 116 -12.11 16.64 5.90
CA THR A 116 -10.77 17.23 5.91
C THR A 116 -9.74 16.12 6.00
#